data_AF-A0A2V7SBJ8-F1
#
_entry.id   AF-A0A2V7SBJ8-F1
#
_cell.length_a   1.000
_cell.length_b   1.000
_cell.length_c   1.000
_cell.angle_alpha   90.00
_cell.angle_beta   90.00
_cell.angle_gamma   90.00
#
_symmetry.space_group_name_H-M   'P 1'
#
loop_
_entity.id
_entity.type
_entity.pdbx_description
1 polymer ?
#
loop_
_entity_poly.entity_id
_entity_poly.type
_entity_poly.pdbx_seq_one_letter_code
_entity_poly.pdbx_strand_id
1 'polypeptide(L)' 'IVPVRPHRWSVVARPRDAVNLPLSWGSRYAVCPSCGERVPLKGQPTELSCPRCRGVYAVAWDDPY' A
#
# COMPACT_ATOMS: atom_id res chain seq x y z
N ILE A 1 -19.80 14.77 11.79
CA ILE A 1 -19.48 13.75 10.76
C ILE A 1 -18.12 13.17 11.14
N VAL A 2 -18.08 11.95 11.67
CA VAL A 2 -16.80 11.28 11.93
C VAL A 2 -16.22 10.94 10.55
N PRO A 3 -15.02 11.41 10.17
CA PRO A 3 -14.41 10.93 8.94
C PRO A 3 -14.19 9.44 9.14
N VAL A 4 -14.97 8.62 8.44
CA VAL A 4 -14.65 7.19 8.28
C VAL A 4 -13.23 7.19 7.75
N ARG A 5 -12.29 6.78 8.62
CA ARG A 5 -10.88 6.74 8.28
C ARG A 5 -10.82 5.78 7.10
N PRO A 6 -10.46 6.23 5.88
CA PRO A 6 -10.51 5.36 4.74
C PRO A 6 -9.55 4.21 5.03
N HIS A 7 -10.08 3.00 5.21
CA HIS A 7 -9.28 1.79 5.32
C HIS A 7 -8.72 1.49 3.93
N ARG A 8 -7.77 2.34 3.49
CA ARG A 8 -7.13 2.26 2.19
C ARG A 8 -5.69 1.85 2.36
N TRP A 9 -5.16 1.10 1.41
CA TRP A 9 -3.74 0.82 1.33
C TRP A 9 -2.95 2.12 1.13
N SER A 10 -1.92 2.29 1.93
CA SER A 10 -0.97 3.40 1.75
C SER A 10 0.11 2.98 0.75
N VAL A 11 0.18 3.69 -0.37
CA VAL A 11 1.23 3.48 -1.39
C VAL A 11 2.46 4.29 -0.99
N VAL A 12 3.56 3.60 -0.72
CA VAL A 12 4.84 4.23 -0.40
C VAL A 12 5.76 4.06 -1.60
N ALA A 13 6.18 5.18 -2.20
CA ALA A 13 7.25 5.16 -3.17
C ALA A 13 8.56 4.79 -2.46
N ARG A 14 9.34 3.90 -3.07
CA ARG A 14 10.66 3.55 -2.54
C ARG A 14 11.53 4.80 -2.57
N PRO A 15 11.99 5.34 -1.43
CA PRO A 15 12.99 6.40 -1.45
C PRO A 15 14.26 5.85 -2.11
N ARG A 16 14.94 6.67 -2.92
CA ARG A 16 16.16 6.27 -3.64
C ARG A 16 17.23 5.72 -2.68
N ASP A 17 17.21 6.15 -1.43
CA ASP A 17 18.15 5.77 -0.37
C ASP A 17 17.69 4.58 0.49
N ALA A 18 16.71 3.78 0.03
CA ALA A 18 16.28 2.58 0.75
C ALA A 18 17.30 1.43 0.61
N VAL A 19 18.39 1.52 1.39
CA VAL A 19 19.48 0.53 1.49
C VAL A 19 18.99 -0.83 2.04
N ASN A 20 17.89 -0.85 2.79
CA ASN A 20 17.38 -2.04 3.49
C ASN A 20 16.09 -2.66 2.89
N LEU A 21 15.65 -2.25 1.70
CA LEU A 21 14.48 -2.90 1.07
C LEU A 21 14.89 -4.00 0.08
N PRO A 22 14.28 -5.19 0.13
CA PRO A 22 14.49 -6.22 -0.89
C PRO A 22 14.21 -5.65 -2.29
N LEU A 23 15.07 -5.91 -3.26
CA LEU A 23 14.88 -5.51 -4.66
C LEU A 23 13.60 -6.08 -5.27
N SER A 24 13.09 -7.19 -4.73
CA SER A 24 11.88 -7.88 -5.18
C SER A 24 10.57 -7.09 -5.01
N TRP A 25 10.56 -6.01 -4.23
CA TRP A 25 9.35 -5.20 -4.02
C TRP A 25 9.09 -4.16 -5.11
N GLY A 26 10.05 -3.92 -5.99
CA GLY A 26 9.95 -2.91 -7.05
C GLY A 26 10.09 -1.47 -6.55
N SER A 27 9.59 -0.51 -7.33
CA SER A 27 9.74 0.94 -7.09
C SER A 27 8.72 1.51 -6.11
N ARG A 28 7.62 0.79 -5.84
CA ARG A 28 6.53 1.20 -4.94
C ARG A 28 5.94 -0.03 -4.27
N TYR A 29 5.50 0.09 -3.02
CA TYR A 29 4.83 -0.98 -2.28
C TYR A 29 3.63 -0.43 -1.51
N ALA A 30 2.69 -1.31 -1.20
CA ALA A 30 1.48 -0.97 -0.45
C ALA A 30 1.59 -1.50 0.98
N VAL A 31 1.11 -0.72 1.94
CA VAL A 31 1.05 -1.10 3.36
C VAL A 31 -0.40 -1.28 3.78
N CYS A 32 -0.71 -2.44 4.36
CA CYS A 32 -2.07 -2.78 4.78
C CYS A 32 -2.48 -1.88 5.95
N PRO A 33 -3.64 -1.20 5.90
CA PRO A 33 -4.08 -0.32 6.97
C PRO A 33 -4.50 -1.08 8.24
N SER A 34 -4.75 -2.39 8.13
CA SER A 34 -5.26 -3.23 9.22
C SER A 34 -4.14 -3.90 10.01
N CYS A 35 -3.16 -4.49 9.33
CA CYS A 35 -2.09 -5.27 9.98
C CYS A 35 -0.67 -4.78 9.67
N GLY A 36 -0.50 -3.72 8.89
CA GLY A 36 0.82 -3.19 8.51
C GLY A 36 1.62 -4.08 7.56
N GLU A 37 0.99 -5.14 7.02
CA GLU A 37 1.63 -6.05 6.06
C GLU A 37 1.99 -5.28 4.79
N ARG A 38 3.21 -5.49 4.30
CA ARG A 38 3.72 -4.77 3.14
C ARG A 38 3.69 -5.70 1.94
N VAL A 39 3.05 -5.27 0.87
CA VAL A 39 2.91 -6.05 -0.36
C VAL A 39 3.49 -5.28 -1.55
N PRO A 40 4.17 -5.96 -2.48
CA PRO A 40 4.63 -5.33 -3.70
C PRO A 40 3.44 -4.88 -4.55
N LEU A 41 3.54 -3.66 -5.11
CA LEU A 41 2.53 -3.16 -6.03
C LEU A 41 2.92 -3.55 -7.46
N LYS A 42 2.08 -4.37 -8.11
CA LYS A 42 2.20 -4.65 -9.55
C LYS A 42 1.22 -3.76 -10.30
N GLY A 43 1.73 -2.70 -10.93
CA GLY A 43 0.91 -1.72 -11.64
C GLY A 43 0.17 -0.78 -10.69
N GLN A 44 -1.09 -0.46 -11.00
CA GLN A 44 -1.93 0.46 -10.26
C GLN A 44 -3.28 -0.17 -9.87
N PRO A 45 -3.29 -1.26 -9.06
CA PRO A 45 -4.53 -1.91 -8.64
C PRO A 45 -5.38 -0.98 -7.78
N THR A 46 -6.66 -0.80 -8.11
CA THR A 46 -7.61 -0.01 -7.30
C THR A 46 -7.97 -0.67 -5.98
N GLU A 47 -7.86 -1.99 -5.87
CA GLU A 47 -8.12 -2.77 -4.67
C GLU A 47 -7.05 -3.85 -4.47
N LEU A 48 -6.71 -4.13 -3.21
CA LEU A 48 -5.73 -5.14 -2.83
C LEU A 48 -6.24 -5.97 -1.66
N SER A 49 -6.01 -7.28 -1.75
CA SER A 49 -6.24 -8.21 -0.65
C SER A 49 -4.96 -8.41 0.15
N CYS A 50 -5.08 -8.36 1.47
CA CYS A 50 -3.94 -8.60 2.34
C CYS A 50 -3.73 -10.11 2.50
N PRO A 51 -2.53 -10.67 2.22
CA PRO A 51 -2.28 -12.10 2.40
C PRO A 51 -2.31 -12.52 3.88
N ARG A 52 -2.15 -11.57 4.81
CA ARG A 52 -2.10 -11.83 6.26
C ARG A 52 -3.46 -11.74 6.93
N CYS A 53 -4.16 -10.61 6.79
CA CYS A 53 -5.47 -10.42 7.41
C CYS A 53 -6.65 -10.79 6.50
N ARG A 54 -6.39 -11.13 5.22
CA ARG A 54 -7.40 -11.41 4.18
C ARG A 54 -8.40 -10.27 3.91
N GLY A 55 -8.20 -9.11 4.53
CA GLY A 55 -9.00 -7.92 4.28
C GLY A 55 -8.73 -7.38 2.87
N VAL A 56 -9.80 -7.03 2.17
CA VAL A 56 -9.75 -6.34 0.89
C VAL A 56 -9.98 -4.87 1.16
N TYR A 57 -9.07 -4.04 0.66
CA TYR A 57 -9.09 -2.60 0.88
C TYR A 57 -8.77 -1.89 -0.43
N ALA A 58 -9.36 -0.71 -0.64
CA ALA A 58 -9.04 0.12 -1.78
C ALA A 58 -7.62 0.71 -1.66
N VAL A 59 -6.92 0.91 -2.76
CA VAL A 59 -5.57 1.49 -2.76
C VAL A 59 -5.68 2.98 -3.01
N ALA A 60 -5.14 3.78 -2.09
CA ALA A 60 -5.09 5.23 -2.26
C ALA A 60 -3.92 5.58 -3.20
N TRP A 61 -4.19 5.55 -4.50
CA TRP A 61 -3.31 6.16 -5.52
C TRP A 61 -3.53 7.67 -5.61
N ASP A 62 -4.72 8.12 -5.23
CA ASP A 62 -5.14 9.51 -5.23
C ASP A 62 -4.54 10.28 -4.06
N ASP A 63 -3.54 11.10 -4.37
CA ASP A 63 -3.76 12.53 -4.23
C ASP A 63 -3.09 13.26 -5.42
N PRO A 64 -3.83 13.52 -6.52
CA PRO A 64 -3.37 14.39 -7.59
C PRO A 64 -3.65 15.84 -7.17
N TYR A 65 -2.70 16.48 -6.48
CA TYR A 65 -2.60 17.95 -6.44
C TYR A 65 -1.83 18.46 -7.65
#